data_AF-A0A832QGI4-F1
#
_entry.id   AF-A0A832QGI4-F1
#
_cell.length_a   1.000
_cell.length_b   1.000
_cell.length_c   1.000
_cell.angle_alpha   90.00
_cell.angle_beta   90.00
_cell.angle_gamma   90.00
#
_symmetry.space_group_name_H-M   'P 1'
#
loop_
_entity.id
_entity.type
_entity.pdbx_description
1 polymer ?
#
loop_
_entity_poly.entity_id
_entity_poly.type
_entity_poly.pdbx_seq_one_letter_code
_entity_poly.pdbx_strand_id
1 'polypeptide(L)'
;MEKEKRPQEEEQTSPPKQTGKTCPLIQKPKLLIGIIVLLLIIILLLLFLIFRDKQTTNDSKIEDKKVSEEEKEVKPTINCPEGYEIEGDVCERKASKPASSKFVCPEGMIEVGPDGPCGLYKQKAEPTQRCPKGTIYQVEIKTLYYCYTQSRPPESCGEDPESSYLADGKCYYARIDSETTYTCPSNMVSYKGDCYAKADKIKKYSCDSGYTLEGTNCVKVERTEQMKDCPTGYELEIDRCVVDK
;
A
#
# COMPACT_ATOMS: atom_id res chain seq x y z
N MET A 1 -3.26 77.51 -11.15
CA MET A 1 -4.27 76.88 -10.27
C MET A 1 -3.92 75.39 -10.23
N GLU A 2 -2.92 74.88 -9.51
CA GLU A 2 -2.42 75.06 -8.14
C GLU A 2 -3.43 74.86 -7.02
N LYS A 3 -3.35 73.66 -6.42
CA LYS A 3 -3.25 73.34 -4.97
C LYS A 3 -3.31 71.80 -4.89
N GLU A 4 -2.23 71.04 -4.73
CA GLU A 4 -1.26 70.96 -3.62
C GLU A 4 -1.90 70.63 -2.26
N LYS A 5 -1.69 69.39 -1.78
CA LYS A 5 -1.14 69.11 -0.44
C LYS A 5 -0.82 67.61 -0.22
N ARG A 6 0.46 67.33 0.05
CA ARG A 6 0.98 66.34 1.03
C ARG A 6 1.51 67.18 2.25
N PRO A 7 1.99 66.68 3.41
CA PRO A 7 2.57 65.36 3.69
C PRO A 7 2.41 64.80 5.17
N GLN A 8 3.14 63.71 5.46
CA GLN A 8 3.77 63.30 6.76
C GLN A 8 2.88 62.74 7.91
N GLU A 9 3.28 61.81 8.81
CA GLU A 9 4.51 61.02 9.08
C GLU A 9 4.26 60.12 10.34
N GLU A 10 5.04 59.02 10.47
CA GLU A 10 5.35 58.20 11.68
C GLU A 10 4.21 57.51 12.46
N GLU A 11 4.31 56.25 12.93
CA GLU A 11 5.31 55.77 13.90
C GLU A 11 5.54 54.24 13.81
N GLN A 12 6.78 53.86 14.14
CA GLN A 12 7.32 52.52 14.20
C GLN A 12 6.78 51.72 15.38
N THR A 13 6.57 50.41 15.23
CA THR A 13 7.01 49.44 16.25
C THR A 13 7.29 48.07 15.62
N SER A 14 8.47 47.52 15.90
CA SER A 14 8.87 46.14 15.62
C SER A 14 9.39 45.51 16.94
N PRO A 15 9.76 44.21 16.98
CA PRO A 15 8.94 42.99 17.07
C PRO A 15 9.12 42.27 18.45
N PRO A 16 8.57 41.07 18.67
CA PRO A 16 9.48 39.90 18.61
C PRO A 16 8.88 38.55 18.15
N LYS A 17 9.70 37.84 17.36
CA LYS A 17 10.07 36.42 17.38
C LYS A 17 9.30 35.47 18.34
N GLN A 18 8.70 34.39 17.81
CA GLN A 18 8.52 33.06 18.47
C GLN A 18 8.01 32.04 17.42
N THR A 19 8.85 31.15 16.86
CA THR A 19 9.17 29.77 17.29
C THR A 19 8.00 28.79 17.33
N GLY A 20 8.19 27.67 16.63
CA GLY A 20 7.21 26.61 16.40
C GLY A 20 6.57 26.03 17.67
N LYS A 21 5.28 25.71 17.56
CA LYS A 21 4.54 24.92 18.53
C LYS A 21 4.59 23.45 18.13
N THR A 22 5.58 22.73 18.66
CA THR A 22 5.47 21.31 18.92
C THR A 22 4.52 21.09 20.09
N CYS A 23 3.54 20.21 19.93
CA CYS A 23 2.72 19.69 21.04
C CYS A 23 3.60 18.90 22.02
N PRO A 24 3.58 19.18 23.32
CA PRO A 24 4.00 18.25 24.35
C PRO A 24 2.75 17.64 25.00
N LEU A 25 2.48 16.39 24.63
CA LEU A 25 1.63 15.50 25.40
C LEU A 25 2.28 15.25 26.78
N ILE A 26 1.46 15.39 27.82
CA ILE A 26 1.55 14.67 29.11
C ILE A 26 2.60 15.20 30.10
N GLN A 27 2.11 15.96 31.09
CA GLN A 27 2.86 16.34 32.27
C GLN A 27 2.09 15.99 33.55
N LYS A 28 2.11 14.71 33.98
CA LYS A 28 1.92 14.31 35.39
C LYS A 28 2.72 13.03 35.75
N PRO A 29 4.06 13.07 35.78
CA PRO A 29 4.90 11.90 36.11
C PRO A 29 4.75 11.41 37.56
N LYS A 30 4.27 12.26 38.49
CA LYS A 30 4.12 11.89 39.92
C LYS A 30 2.93 10.97 40.21
N LEU A 31 1.88 10.99 39.37
CA LEU A 31 0.69 10.13 39.56
C LEU A 31 0.95 8.69 39.08
N LEU A 32 1.65 8.54 37.96
CA LEU A 32 2.05 7.23 37.40
C LEU A 32 3.02 6.48 38.31
N ILE A 33 4.02 7.17 38.87
CA ILE A 33 4.97 6.57 39.82
C ILE A 33 4.25 6.09 41.09
N GLY A 34 3.27 6.86 41.58
CA GLY A 34 2.47 6.47 42.74
C GLY A 34 1.66 5.19 42.51
N ILE A 35 1.07 5.03 41.32
CA ILE A 35 0.32 3.82 40.95
C ILE A 35 1.26 2.61 40.84
N ILE A 36 2.44 2.77 40.24
CA ILE A 36 3.42 1.68 40.11
C ILE A 36 3.92 1.23 41.48
N VAL A 37 4.22 2.16 42.39
CA VAL A 37 4.65 1.84 43.77
C VAL A 37 3.54 1.13 44.54
N LEU A 38 2.28 1.57 44.40
CA LEU A 38 1.14 0.91 45.03
C LEU A 38 0.93 -0.51 44.52
N LEU A 39 1.05 -0.73 43.20
CA LEU A 39 0.94 -2.07 42.60
C LEU A 39 2.06 -3.01 43.06
N LEU A 40 3.30 -2.51 43.19
CA LEU A 40 4.43 -3.31 43.69
C LEU A 40 4.24 -3.72 45.16
N ILE A 41 3.69 -2.83 46.02
CA ILE A 41 3.41 -3.16 47.42
C ILE A 41 2.31 -4.23 47.50
N ILE A 42 1.27 -4.15 46.68
CA ILE A 42 0.19 -5.15 46.63
C ILE A 42 0.73 -6.52 46.19
N ILE A 43 1.59 -6.56 45.16
CA ILE A 43 2.23 -7.80 44.70
C ILE A 43 3.09 -8.42 45.80
N LEU A 44 3.87 -7.63 46.54
CA LEU A 44 4.69 -8.13 47.65
C LEU A 44 3.84 -8.69 48.80
N LEU A 45 2.69 -8.07 49.10
CA LEU A 45 1.75 -8.58 50.10
C LEU A 45 1.09 -9.89 49.66
N LEU A 46 0.72 -10.03 48.38
CA LEU A 46 0.17 -11.27 47.83
C LEU A 46 1.21 -12.41 47.86
N LEU A 47 2.46 -12.13 47.51
CA LEU A 47 3.56 -13.10 47.60
C LEU A 47 3.83 -13.52 49.05
N PHE A 48 3.73 -12.59 50.00
CA PHE A 48 3.88 -12.90 51.42
C PHE A 48 2.75 -13.79 51.97
N LEU A 49 1.50 -13.59 51.51
CA LEU A 49 0.38 -14.46 51.85
C LEU A 49 0.55 -15.87 51.27
N ILE A 50 1.01 -15.99 50.03
CA ILE A 50 1.33 -17.29 49.41
C ILE A 50 2.48 -18.00 50.16
N PHE A 51 3.46 -17.25 50.66
CA PHE A 51 4.55 -17.81 51.48
C PHE A 51 4.09 -18.29 52.87
N ARG A 52 3.07 -17.65 53.46
CA ARG A 52 2.49 -18.07 54.74
C ARG A 52 1.68 -19.35 54.63
N ASP A 53 0.97 -19.57 53.52
CA ASP A 53 0.27 -20.83 53.24
C ASP A 53 1.24 -22.01 53.09
N LYS A 54 2.52 -21.75 52.81
CA LYS A 54 3.54 -22.80 52.60
C LYS A 54 4.22 -23.29 53.89
N GLN A 55 3.84 -22.81 55.09
CA GLN A 55 4.50 -23.19 56.36
C GLN A 55 3.64 -23.91 57.39
N THR A 56 2.34 -24.15 57.16
CA THR A 56 1.51 -24.96 58.07
C THR A 56 1.14 -26.30 57.44
N THR A 57 2.07 -27.24 57.44
CA THR A 57 1.87 -28.70 57.60
C THR A 57 3.20 -29.45 57.46
N ASN A 58 4.14 -29.22 58.37
CA ASN A 58 5.24 -30.14 58.63
C ASN A 58 5.28 -30.39 60.13
N ASP A 59 4.61 -31.44 60.58
CA ASP A 59 5.02 -32.28 61.71
C ASP A 59 3.97 -33.39 61.92
N SER A 60 4.39 -34.64 61.72
CA SER A 60 3.96 -35.84 62.46
C SER A 60 4.18 -37.09 61.61
N LYS A 61 5.33 -37.72 61.85
CA LYS A 61 5.61 -39.11 61.51
C LYS A 61 4.83 -40.01 62.47
N ILE A 62 3.81 -40.72 61.98
CA ILE A 62 3.28 -41.94 62.60
C ILE A 62 3.15 -42.99 61.50
N GLU A 63 3.82 -44.11 61.71
CA GLU A 63 3.67 -45.33 60.92
C GLU A 63 2.24 -45.83 61.04
N ASP A 64 1.54 -45.96 59.92
CA ASP A 64 0.54 -47.01 59.77
C ASP A 64 0.60 -47.55 58.35
N LYS A 65 0.97 -48.82 58.31
CA LYS A 65 1.08 -49.68 57.16
C LYS A 65 -0.33 -49.87 56.58
N LYS A 66 -0.73 -48.99 55.66
CA LYS A 66 -1.91 -49.20 54.81
C LYS A 66 -1.43 -49.33 53.38
N VAL A 67 -1.52 -50.54 52.85
CA VAL A 67 -1.46 -50.82 51.42
C VAL A 67 -2.59 -50.02 50.78
N SER A 68 -2.28 -48.82 50.29
CA SER A 68 -3.02 -48.21 49.21
C SER A 68 -2.27 -48.60 47.95
N GLU A 69 -2.90 -49.40 47.10
CA GLU A 69 -2.50 -49.48 45.70
C GLU A 69 -2.53 -48.05 45.16
N GLU A 70 -1.34 -47.45 45.07
CA GLU A 70 -1.15 -46.17 44.42
C GLU A 70 -1.33 -46.47 42.94
N GLU A 71 -2.55 -46.27 42.44
CA GLU A 71 -2.90 -46.40 41.04
C GLU A 71 -2.07 -45.35 40.29
N LYS A 72 -0.90 -45.80 39.81
CA LYS A 72 0.07 -44.97 39.09
C LYS A 72 -0.63 -44.42 37.85
N GLU A 73 -1.06 -43.16 37.91
CA GLU A 73 -1.68 -42.48 36.77
C GLU A 73 -0.63 -42.31 35.66
N VAL A 74 -0.66 -43.21 34.68
CA VAL A 74 0.23 -43.14 33.53
C VAL A 74 -0.44 -42.24 32.49
N LYS A 75 0.22 -41.13 32.12
CA LYS A 75 -0.29 -40.22 31.07
C LYS A 75 0.18 -40.68 29.70
N PRO A 76 -0.64 -40.53 28.66
CA PRO A 76 -0.22 -40.83 27.29
C PRO A 76 0.84 -39.85 26.81
N THR A 77 1.74 -40.35 25.95
CA THR A 77 2.68 -39.50 25.23
C THR A 77 1.96 -38.86 24.05
N ILE A 78 2.19 -37.56 23.84
CA ILE A 78 1.61 -36.80 22.74
C ILE A 78 2.64 -36.70 21.62
N ASN A 79 2.24 -37.07 20.41
CA ASN A 79 3.08 -37.03 19.23
C ASN A 79 2.28 -36.59 18.00
N CYS A 80 3.00 -36.11 16.98
CA CYS A 80 2.45 -35.79 15.68
C CYS A 80 2.94 -36.78 14.62
N PRO A 81 2.17 -36.97 13.54
CA PRO A 81 2.67 -37.67 12.36
C PRO A 81 3.96 -37.05 11.81
N GLU A 82 4.72 -37.82 11.05
CA GLU A 82 5.98 -37.36 10.48
C GLU A 82 5.80 -36.06 9.67
N GLY A 83 6.68 -35.08 9.92
CA GLY A 83 6.65 -33.78 9.26
C GLY A 83 5.62 -32.79 9.80
N TYR A 84 4.91 -33.11 10.89
CA TYR A 84 4.06 -32.18 11.62
C TYR A 84 4.71 -31.78 12.96
N GLU A 85 4.45 -30.55 13.38
CA GLU A 85 4.91 -29.99 14.65
C GLU A 85 3.71 -29.71 15.56
N ILE A 86 3.88 -29.87 16.87
CA ILE A 86 2.83 -29.58 17.85
C ILE A 86 2.64 -28.07 17.95
N GLU A 87 1.44 -27.59 17.68
CA GLU A 87 1.01 -26.21 17.87
C GLU A 87 -0.29 -26.21 18.68
N GLY A 88 -0.17 -26.02 20.00
CA GLY A 88 -1.30 -26.12 20.93
C GLY A 88 -1.78 -27.58 21.11
N ASP A 89 -3.06 -27.80 20.84
CA ASP A 89 -3.74 -29.11 20.91
C ASP A 89 -3.83 -29.82 19.54
N VAL A 90 -3.23 -29.22 18.50
CA VAL A 90 -3.19 -29.79 17.15
C VAL A 90 -1.76 -29.95 16.65
N CYS A 91 -1.62 -30.74 15.59
CA CYS A 91 -0.40 -30.91 14.83
C CYS A 91 -0.51 -30.06 13.55
N GLU A 92 0.45 -29.16 13.33
CA GLU A 92 0.50 -28.30 12.15
C GLU A 92 1.68 -28.63 11.24
N ARG A 93 1.47 -28.49 9.93
CA ARG A 93 2.55 -28.50 8.94
C ARG A 93 2.40 -27.33 8.00
N LYS A 94 3.47 -26.55 7.85
CA LYS A 94 3.52 -25.37 6.98
C LYS A 94 4.32 -25.68 5.72
N ALA A 95 3.70 -25.51 4.56
CA ALA A 95 4.35 -25.56 3.27
C ALA A 95 4.45 -24.13 2.71
N SER A 96 5.63 -23.74 2.23
CA SER A 96 5.86 -22.40 1.65
C SER A 96 6.48 -22.50 0.27
N LYS A 97 6.00 -21.68 -0.66
CA LYS A 97 6.56 -21.53 -2.01
C LYS A 97 6.53 -20.08 -2.47
N PRO A 98 7.40 -19.65 -3.41
CA PRO A 98 7.34 -18.29 -3.97
C PRO A 98 5.99 -18.01 -4.63
N ALA A 99 5.46 -16.80 -4.42
CA ALA A 99 4.21 -16.38 -5.08
C ALA A 99 4.43 -16.06 -6.56
N SER A 100 3.43 -16.38 -7.37
CA SER A 100 3.36 -15.89 -8.75
C SER A 100 3.19 -14.37 -8.75
N SER A 101 3.79 -13.68 -9.73
CA SER A 101 3.71 -12.23 -9.80
C SER A 101 3.51 -11.72 -11.22
N LYS A 102 2.77 -10.61 -11.36
CA LYS A 102 2.54 -9.93 -12.63
C LYS A 102 2.55 -8.41 -12.42
N PHE A 103 3.13 -7.67 -13.37
CA PHE A 103 2.99 -6.23 -13.42
C PHE A 103 1.62 -5.85 -13.97
N VAL A 104 0.86 -5.10 -13.19
CA VAL A 104 -0.50 -4.67 -13.52
C VAL A 104 -0.65 -3.19 -13.23
N CYS A 105 -1.66 -2.57 -13.85
CA CYS A 105 -2.03 -1.23 -13.44
C CYS A 105 -2.69 -1.20 -12.07
N PRO A 106 -2.39 -0.17 -11.26
CA PRO A 106 -3.13 0.08 -10.04
C PRO A 106 -4.63 0.19 -10.30
N GLU A 107 -5.41 0.02 -9.25
CA GLU A 107 -6.86 0.13 -9.34
C GLU A 107 -7.29 1.51 -9.87
N GLY A 108 -8.27 1.52 -10.77
CA GLY A 108 -8.75 2.73 -11.43
C GLY A 108 -7.85 3.26 -12.56
N MET A 109 -6.78 2.55 -12.92
CA MET A 109 -5.89 2.91 -14.03
C MET A 109 -5.93 1.88 -15.16
N ILE A 110 -5.66 2.33 -16.38
CA ILE A 110 -5.61 1.49 -17.58
C ILE A 110 -4.27 1.62 -18.29
N GLU A 111 -3.92 0.66 -19.14
CA GLU A 111 -2.74 0.81 -20.01
C GLU A 111 -3.01 1.83 -21.12
N VAL A 112 -2.10 2.80 -21.28
CA VAL A 112 -2.22 3.89 -22.25
C VAL A 112 -0.97 4.02 -23.11
N GLY A 113 -1.14 4.19 -24.42
CA GLY A 113 -0.04 4.40 -25.36
C GLY A 113 0.76 3.13 -25.73
N PRO A 114 1.77 3.28 -26.61
CA PRO A 114 2.45 2.15 -27.26
C PRO A 114 3.33 1.32 -26.31
N ASP A 115 3.85 1.91 -25.23
CA ASP A 115 4.65 1.21 -24.21
C ASP A 115 3.78 0.64 -23.06
N GLY A 116 2.47 0.85 -23.12
CA GLY A 116 1.50 0.44 -22.10
C GLY A 116 1.81 0.87 -20.66
N PRO A 117 2.34 2.09 -20.36
CA PRO A 117 2.32 2.61 -18.99
C PRO A 117 0.89 2.72 -18.48
N CYS A 118 0.73 2.81 -17.16
CA CYS A 118 -0.57 3.02 -16.59
C CYS A 118 -0.99 4.48 -16.72
N GLY A 119 -2.28 4.69 -16.92
CA GLY A 119 -2.89 5.98 -17.13
C GLY A 119 -4.05 6.15 -16.16
N LEU A 120 -4.00 7.24 -15.39
CA LEU A 120 -5.16 7.73 -14.66
C LEU A 120 -5.88 8.77 -15.51
N TYR A 121 -7.14 8.51 -15.85
CA TYR A 121 -7.97 9.45 -16.59
C TYR A 121 -8.03 10.81 -15.87
N LYS A 122 -7.96 11.89 -16.65
CA LYS A 122 -8.10 13.25 -16.12
C LYS A 122 -9.15 14.07 -16.88
N GLN A 123 -9.06 14.10 -18.20
CA GLN A 123 -9.92 14.96 -19.02
C GLN A 123 -9.95 14.49 -20.47
N LYS A 124 -10.91 15.02 -21.24
CA LYS A 124 -10.90 14.95 -22.71
C LYS A 124 -9.70 15.71 -23.25
N ALA A 125 -9.14 15.20 -24.35
CA ALA A 125 -8.08 15.91 -25.06
C ALA A 125 -8.67 17.07 -25.86
N GLU A 126 -7.94 18.19 -25.90
CA GLU A 126 -8.36 19.37 -26.65
C GLU A 126 -8.02 19.18 -28.12
N PRO A 127 -8.97 19.42 -29.04
CA PRO A 127 -8.71 19.37 -30.47
C PRO A 127 -7.81 20.56 -30.86
N THR A 128 -6.81 20.28 -31.69
CA THR A 128 -5.89 21.24 -32.27
C THR A 128 -5.81 21.00 -33.76
N GLN A 129 -5.73 22.06 -34.56
CA GLN A 129 -5.48 21.91 -35.99
C GLN A 129 -3.99 22.06 -36.27
N ARG A 130 -3.47 21.25 -37.18
CA ARG A 130 -2.10 21.37 -37.66
C ARG A 130 -2.03 21.07 -39.15
N CYS A 131 -1.04 21.66 -39.81
CA CYS A 131 -0.75 21.32 -41.19
C CYS A 131 -0.04 19.96 -41.31
N PRO A 132 -0.38 19.14 -42.33
CA PRO A 132 0.34 17.90 -42.61
C PRO A 132 1.82 18.13 -42.90
N LYS A 133 2.64 17.09 -42.72
CA LYS A 133 4.06 17.11 -43.11
C LYS A 133 4.20 17.38 -44.62
N GLY A 134 5.23 18.13 -45.01
CA GLY A 134 5.45 18.54 -46.41
C GLY A 134 4.82 19.89 -46.76
N THR A 135 4.06 20.49 -45.83
CA THR A 135 3.64 21.89 -45.92
C THR A 135 4.86 22.80 -45.85
N ILE A 136 4.99 23.71 -46.82
CA ILE A 136 6.09 24.70 -46.88
C ILE A 136 5.67 26.07 -46.36
N TYR A 137 4.37 26.33 -46.28
CA TYR A 137 3.80 27.56 -45.73
C TYR A 137 2.44 27.30 -45.09
N GLN A 138 2.22 27.87 -43.92
CA GLN A 138 0.96 27.78 -43.19
C GLN A 138 0.49 29.15 -42.74
N VAL A 139 -0.81 29.40 -42.82
CA VAL A 139 -1.43 30.63 -42.29
C VAL A 139 -2.74 30.29 -41.60
N GLU A 140 -2.99 30.94 -40.47
CA GLU A 140 -4.24 30.79 -39.73
C GLU A 140 -5.17 31.97 -40.07
N ILE A 141 -6.36 31.66 -40.61
CA ILE A 141 -7.38 32.66 -40.94
C ILE A 141 -8.70 32.19 -40.33
N LYS A 142 -9.30 33.00 -39.45
CA LYS A 142 -10.57 32.67 -38.76
C LYS A 142 -10.57 31.25 -38.19
N THR A 143 -9.51 30.89 -37.45
CA THR A 143 -9.28 29.58 -36.79
C THR A 143 -9.07 28.37 -37.72
N LEU A 144 -8.99 28.58 -39.03
CA LEU A 144 -8.66 27.54 -40.00
C LEU A 144 -7.20 27.66 -40.43
N TYR A 145 -6.49 26.53 -40.46
CA TYR A 145 -5.13 26.43 -40.95
C TYR A 145 -5.15 26.15 -42.45
N TYR A 146 -4.58 27.07 -43.23
CA TYR A 146 -4.36 26.90 -44.67
C TYR A 146 -2.94 26.44 -44.90
N CYS A 147 -2.78 25.25 -45.49
CA CYS A 147 -1.51 24.57 -45.64
C CYS A 147 -1.13 24.47 -47.11
N TYR A 148 0.00 25.05 -47.51
CA TYR A 148 0.46 25.07 -48.90
C TYR A 148 1.75 24.27 -49.07
N THR A 149 1.88 23.62 -50.22
CA THR A 149 3.00 22.71 -50.52
C THR A 149 3.94 23.23 -51.60
N GLN A 150 3.55 24.30 -52.33
CA GLN A 150 4.33 24.87 -53.43
C GLN A 150 4.38 26.40 -53.36
N SER A 151 5.39 27.00 -54.01
CA SER A 151 5.57 28.45 -54.08
C SER A 151 6.12 28.90 -55.43
N ARG A 152 5.73 30.09 -55.92
CA ARG A 152 6.21 30.70 -57.18
C ARG A 152 6.34 32.24 -57.07
N PRO A 153 7.00 32.93 -58.01
CA PRO A 153 7.03 34.39 -58.06
C PRO A 153 5.63 35.03 -58.11
N PRO A 154 5.47 36.29 -57.66
CA PRO A 154 4.16 36.92 -57.41
C PRO A 154 3.48 37.49 -58.66
N GLU A 155 3.99 37.18 -59.87
CA GLU A 155 3.53 37.72 -61.16
C GLU A 155 2.02 37.57 -61.40
N SER A 156 1.38 36.60 -60.75
CA SER A 156 -0.08 36.50 -60.64
C SER A 156 -0.41 35.62 -59.43
N CYS A 157 -0.68 36.20 -58.26
CA CYS A 157 -1.15 35.43 -57.10
C CYS A 157 -2.64 35.70 -56.88
N GLY A 158 -3.45 34.65 -56.79
CA GLY A 158 -4.85 34.81 -56.42
C GLY A 158 -4.97 35.32 -54.99
N GLU A 159 -6.00 36.13 -54.72
CA GLU A 159 -6.30 36.68 -53.39
C GLU A 159 -7.18 35.75 -52.54
N ASP A 160 -7.59 34.61 -53.10
CA ASP A 160 -8.42 33.63 -52.41
C ASP A 160 -7.56 32.61 -51.66
N PRO A 161 -7.57 32.59 -50.31
CA PRO A 161 -6.80 31.64 -49.51
C PRO A 161 -7.20 30.18 -49.78
N GLU A 162 -8.35 29.91 -50.38
CA GLU A 162 -8.75 28.57 -50.82
C GLU A 162 -7.84 28.04 -51.96
N SER A 163 -7.22 28.94 -52.73
CA SER A 163 -6.43 28.61 -53.92
C SER A 163 -4.94 28.99 -53.82
N SER A 164 -4.63 30.21 -53.39
CA SER A 164 -3.26 30.71 -53.25
C SER A 164 -3.14 31.85 -52.24
N TYR A 165 -1.94 32.06 -51.70
CA TYR A 165 -1.68 33.08 -50.68
C TYR A 165 -0.35 33.79 -50.94
N LEU A 166 -0.37 35.13 -51.00
CA LEU A 166 0.83 35.95 -51.18
C LEU A 166 1.44 36.30 -49.82
N ALA A 167 2.65 35.81 -49.55
CA ALA A 167 3.42 36.16 -48.37
C ALA A 167 4.92 36.13 -48.68
N ASP A 168 5.71 36.95 -47.98
CA ASP A 168 7.18 36.95 -48.10
C ASP A 168 7.69 37.09 -49.56
N GLY A 169 6.96 37.82 -50.39
CA GLY A 169 7.29 38.02 -51.80
C GLY A 169 7.11 36.77 -52.69
N LYS A 170 6.40 35.75 -52.20
CA LYS A 170 6.11 34.50 -52.91
C LYS A 170 4.61 34.20 -52.90
N CYS A 171 4.14 33.61 -53.98
CA CYS A 171 2.79 33.07 -54.07
C CYS A 171 2.81 31.59 -53.67
N TYR A 172 2.19 31.26 -52.54
CA TYR A 172 2.01 29.90 -52.07
C TYR A 172 0.73 29.30 -52.65
N TYR A 173 0.78 28.06 -53.13
CA TYR A 173 -0.35 27.39 -53.79
C TYR A 173 -0.31 25.87 -53.58
N ALA A 174 -1.24 25.14 -54.19
CA ALA A 174 -1.48 23.72 -53.97
C ALA A 174 -1.83 23.45 -52.49
N ARG A 175 -3.00 23.95 -52.11
CA ARG A 175 -3.54 23.83 -50.75
C ARG A 175 -3.88 22.37 -50.44
N ILE A 176 -3.56 21.97 -49.21
CA ILE A 176 -4.03 20.74 -48.59
C ILE A 176 -4.75 21.09 -47.28
N ASP A 177 -5.70 20.25 -46.89
CA ASP A 177 -6.48 20.48 -45.68
C ASP A 177 -5.63 20.22 -44.41
N SER A 178 -5.88 21.00 -43.37
CA SER A 178 -5.31 20.76 -42.04
C SER A 178 -5.91 19.52 -41.39
N GLU A 179 -5.11 18.89 -40.54
CA GLU A 179 -5.53 17.72 -39.75
C GLU A 179 -5.92 18.16 -38.33
N THR A 180 -6.98 17.55 -37.81
CA THR A 180 -7.29 17.64 -36.37
C THR A 180 -6.43 16.66 -35.59
N THR A 181 -5.60 17.18 -34.70
CA THR A 181 -4.89 16.44 -33.66
C THR A 181 -5.48 16.68 -32.28
N TYR A 182 -5.12 15.82 -31.33
CA TYR A 182 -5.56 15.93 -29.94
C TYR A 182 -4.36 16.15 -29.04
N THR A 183 -4.34 17.27 -28.33
CA THR A 183 -3.25 17.62 -27.41
C THR A 183 -3.71 17.52 -25.97
N CYS A 184 -2.78 17.12 -25.11
CA CYS A 184 -2.98 17.10 -23.67
C CYS A 184 -2.06 18.11 -22.99
N PRO A 185 -2.43 18.62 -21.79
CA PRO A 185 -1.53 19.38 -20.96
C PRO A 185 -0.21 18.64 -20.70
N SER A 186 0.85 19.39 -20.42
CA SER A 186 2.23 18.86 -20.37
C SER A 186 2.36 17.69 -19.38
N ASN A 187 3.15 16.68 -19.78
CA ASN A 187 3.39 15.39 -19.10
C ASN A 187 2.25 14.36 -19.13
N MET A 188 1.18 14.60 -19.88
CA MET A 188 0.08 13.65 -20.04
C MET A 188 0.16 12.91 -21.38
N VAL A 189 -0.49 11.74 -21.45
CA VAL A 189 -0.58 10.94 -22.68
C VAL A 189 -1.99 11.07 -23.24
N SER A 190 -2.08 11.39 -24.52
CA SER A 190 -3.32 11.28 -25.29
C SER A 190 -3.52 9.82 -25.70
N TYR A 191 -4.63 9.23 -25.29
CA TYR A 191 -5.02 7.87 -25.67
C TYR A 191 -6.52 7.83 -25.94
N LYS A 192 -6.90 7.43 -27.16
CA LYS A 192 -8.30 7.37 -27.61
C LYS A 192 -9.10 8.69 -27.39
N GLY A 193 -8.45 9.84 -27.55
CA GLY A 193 -9.08 11.16 -27.40
C GLY A 193 -9.22 11.65 -25.94
N ASP A 194 -8.62 10.94 -25.00
CA ASP A 194 -8.60 11.29 -23.58
C ASP A 194 -7.16 11.49 -23.09
N CYS A 195 -7.00 12.35 -22.10
CA CYS A 195 -5.72 12.65 -21.46
C CYS A 195 -5.58 11.89 -20.15
N TYR A 196 -4.45 11.19 -20.04
CA TYR A 196 -4.10 10.38 -18.88
C TYR A 196 -2.79 10.86 -18.26
N ALA A 197 -2.75 10.92 -16.93
CA ALA A 197 -1.51 11.07 -16.19
C ALA A 197 -0.79 9.72 -16.14
N LYS A 198 0.49 9.68 -16.53
CA LYS A 198 1.31 8.47 -16.51
C LYS A 198 1.55 7.99 -15.07
N ALA A 199 1.55 6.69 -14.89
CA ALA A 199 1.91 6.01 -13.66
C ALA A 199 2.60 4.68 -13.97
N ASP A 200 3.41 4.21 -13.03
CA ASP A 200 4.11 2.94 -13.16
C ASP A 200 3.19 1.75 -12.85
N LYS A 201 3.48 0.61 -13.47
CA LYS A 201 2.87 -0.67 -13.11
C LYS A 201 3.34 -1.10 -11.74
N ILE A 202 2.45 -1.71 -10.97
CA ILE A 202 2.77 -2.32 -9.68
C ILE A 202 2.88 -3.84 -9.83
N LYS A 203 3.74 -4.44 -9.02
CA LYS A 203 3.88 -5.90 -8.96
C LYS A 203 2.78 -6.46 -8.07
N LYS A 204 1.85 -7.22 -8.65
CA LYS A 204 0.78 -7.91 -7.93
C LYS A 204 1.15 -9.38 -7.75
N TYR A 205 1.01 -9.87 -6.53
CA TYR A 205 1.27 -11.26 -6.15
C TYR A 205 -0.03 -12.04 -6.05
N SER A 206 0.04 -13.34 -6.36
CA SER A 206 -1.10 -14.25 -6.27
C SER A 206 -0.64 -15.66 -5.92
N CYS A 207 -1.51 -16.38 -5.22
CA CYS A 207 -1.31 -17.77 -4.84
C CYS A 207 -2.33 -18.69 -5.51
N ASP A 208 -1.93 -19.95 -5.72
CA ASP A 208 -2.85 -20.99 -6.16
C ASP A 208 -3.89 -21.29 -5.07
N SER A 209 -4.97 -21.97 -5.44
CA SER A 209 -6.01 -22.37 -4.49
C SER A 209 -5.44 -23.17 -3.32
N GLY A 210 -5.94 -22.86 -2.12
CA GLY A 210 -5.51 -23.51 -0.88
C GLY A 210 -4.21 -22.96 -0.28
N TYR A 211 -3.61 -21.92 -0.86
CA TYR A 211 -2.50 -21.17 -0.25
C TYR A 211 -2.93 -19.73 0.08
N THR A 212 -2.36 -19.20 1.16
CA THR A 212 -2.50 -17.82 1.60
C THR A 212 -1.25 -17.03 1.26
N LEU A 213 -1.40 -15.79 0.78
CA LEU A 213 -0.27 -14.91 0.51
C LEU A 213 0.26 -14.31 1.82
N GLU A 214 1.51 -14.60 2.13
CA GLU A 214 2.25 -14.02 3.26
C GLU A 214 3.51 -13.33 2.71
N GLY A 215 3.46 -11.99 2.61
CA GLY A 215 4.50 -11.20 1.96
C GLY A 215 4.60 -11.51 0.47
N THR A 216 5.70 -12.15 0.06
CA THR A 216 5.94 -12.59 -1.33
C THR A 216 5.90 -14.10 -1.51
N ASN A 217 5.48 -14.84 -0.48
CA ASN A 217 5.38 -16.29 -0.50
C ASN A 217 3.93 -16.73 -0.30
N CYS A 218 3.62 -17.89 -0.84
CA CYS A 218 2.37 -18.58 -0.66
C CYS A 218 2.56 -19.66 0.40
N VAL A 219 1.78 -19.58 1.47
CA VAL A 219 1.84 -20.50 2.61
C VAL A 219 0.56 -21.32 2.67
N LYS A 220 0.70 -22.62 2.86
CA LYS A 220 -0.40 -23.53 3.14
C LYS A 220 -0.15 -24.17 4.50
N VAL A 221 -1.15 -24.08 5.37
CA VAL A 221 -1.14 -24.71 6.69
C VAL A 221 -2.07 -25.90 6.66
N GLU A 222 -1.55 -27.07 6.99
CA GLU A 222 -2.32 -28.29 7.17
C GLU A 222 -2.35 -28.62 8.66
N ARG A 223 -3.52 -29.03 9.15
CA ARG A 223 -3.75 -29.37 10.56
C ARG A 223 -4.25 -30.80 10.67
N THR A 224 -3.78 -31.50 11.68
CA THR A 224 -4.26 -32.83 12.06
C THR A 224 -4.31 -32.96 13.59
N GLU A 225 -5.01 -33.98 14.08
CA GLU A 225 -5.12 -34.24 15.50
C GLU A 225 -3.82 -34.83 16.06
N GLN A 226 -3.60 -34.62 17.35
CA GLN A 226 -2.49 -35.23 18.06
C GLN A 226 -2.73 -36.74 18.27
N MET A 227 -1.66 -37.52 18.16
CA MET A 227 -1.67 -38.93 18.53
C MET A 227 -1.34 -39.07 20.02
N LYS A 228 -2.01 -40.01 20.67
CA LYS A 228 -1.81 -40.34 22.09
C LYS A 228 -1.39 -41.80 22.19
N ASP A 229 -0.15 -42.03 22.60
CA ASP A 229 0.40 -43.37 22.73
C ASP A 229 0.68 -43.72 24.20
N CYS A 230 0.17 -44.88 24.63
CA CYS A 230 0.43 -45.43 25.96
C CYS A 230 1.66 -46.35 25.94
N PRO A 231 2.45 -46.41 27.02
CA PRO A 231 3.57 -47.34 27.12
C PRO A 231 3.08 -48.79 27.10
N THR A 232 3.96 -49.72 26.73
CA THR A 232 3.64 -51.16 26.63
C THR A 232 3.00 -51.69 27.92
N GLY A 233 1.86 -52.38 27.79
CA GLY A 233 1.08 -52.92 28.91
C GLY A 233 -0.03 -52.01 29.43
N TYR A 234 -0.27 -50.87 28.77
CA TYR A 234 -1.38 -49.96 29.07
C TYR A 234 -2.22 -49.65 27.83
N GLU A 235 -3.53 -49.48 28.02
CA GLU A 235 -4.49 -49.05 27.01
C GLU A 235 -4.96 -47.61 27.28
N LEU A 236 -5.27 -46.85 26.23
CA LEU A 236 -5.74 -45.47 26.33
C LEU A 236 -7.22 -45.42 26.71
N GLU A 237 -7.52 -44.87 27.89
CA GLU A 237 -8.88 -44.57 28.34
C GLU A 237 -9.06 -43.04 28.49
N ILE A 238 -9.70 -42.43 27.48
CA ILE A 238 -9.98 -40.99 27.34
C ILE A 238 -8.71 -40.13 27.29
N ASP A 239 -8.03 -39.96 28.43
CA ASP A 239 -6.85 -39.11 28.61
C ASP A 239 -5.80 -39.76 29.55
N ARG A 240 -5.97 -41.04 29.84
CA ARG A 240 -5.16 -41.78 30.82
C ARG A 240 -4.80 -43.14 30.25
N CYS A 241 -3.66 -43.66 30.62
CA CYS A 241 -3.24 -45.01 30.29
C CYS A 241 -3.55 -45.93 31.47
N VAL A 242 -4.42 -46.92 31.26
CA VAL A 242 -4.84 -47.91 32.26
C VAL A 242 -4.25 -49.27 31.93
N VAL A 243 -4.02 -50.12 32.94
CA VAL A 243 -3.39 -51.44 32.73
C VAL A 243 -4.28 -52.32 31.87
N ASP A 244 -3.72 -52.93 30.83
CA ASP A 244 -4.39 -53.90 29.96
C ASP A 244 -4.78 -55.16 30.77
N LYS A 245 -6.05 -55.59 30.69
CA LYS A 245 -6.61 -56.64 31.58
C LYS A 245 -6.41 -58.06 31.07
#